data_AF-A0A829MGX6-F1
#
_entry.id   AF-A0A829MGX6-F1
#
_cell.length_a   1.000
_cell.length_b   1.000
_cell.length_c   1.000
_cell.angle_alpha   90.00
_cell.angle_beta   90.00
_cell.angle_gamma   90.00
#
_symmetry.space_group_name_H-M   'P 1'
#
loop_
_entity.id
_entity.type
_entity.pdbx_description
1 polymer ?
#
loop_
_entity_poly.entity_id
_entity_poly.type
_entity_poly.pdbx_seq_one_letter_code
_entity_poly.pdbx_strand_id
1 'polypeptide(L)'
;MTFKTDPVDRRTEQPRLGPGENWEVNLVMEDPQQAGMTVRVLPPYGVGLHCEIQVDDVVVDSQDLTVPPALGIFNGPVNDTVTCGHFNS
;
A
#
# COMPACT_ATOMS: atom_id res chain seq x y z
N MET A 1 -5.26 -5.06 3.30
CA MET A 1 -4.07 -4.78 2.47
C MET A 1 -3.43 -6.12 2.14
N THR A 2 -3.16 -6.39 0.86
CA THR A 2 -2.60 -7.66 0.40
C THR A 2 -1.44 -7.35 -0.54
N PHE A 3 -0.22 -7.47 -0.06
CA PHE A 3 0.97 -7.25 -0.87
C PHE A 3 1.41 -8.56 -1.53
N LYS A 4 1.90 -8.49 -2.77
CA LYS A 4 2.30 -9.67 -3.55
C LYS A 4 3.76 -9.51 -3.96
N THR A 5 4.58 -10.46 -3.51
CA THR A 5 6.01 -10.57 -3.82
C THR A 5 6.37 -12.06 -3.79
N ASP A 6 6.57 -12.64 -4.97
CA ASP A 6 6.77 -14.08 -5.27
C ASP A 6 5.69 -15.05 -4.73
N PRO A 7 5.50 -16.26 -5.30
CA PRO A 7 4.37 -17.12 -4.98
C PRO A 7 4.35 -17.67 -3.54
N VAL A 8 5.35 -17.34 -2.70
CA VAL A 8 5.58 -17.97 -1.39
C VAL A 8 5.61 -17.00 -0.20
N ASP A 9 5.83 -15.69 -0.34
CA ASP A 9 5.83 -14.77 0.84
C ASP A 9 4.82 -13.63 0.73
N ARG A 10 3.53 -13.98 0.85
CA ARG A 10 2.44 -13.02 1.00
C ARG A 10 2.34 -12.56 2.45
N ARG A 11 3.04 -11.48 2.81
CA ARG A 11 2.83 -10.80 4.10
C ARG A 11 1.53 -9.99 4.04
N THR A 12 0.56 -10.39 4.86
CA THR A 12 -0.71 -9.66 5.03
C THR A 12 -0.70 -9.01 6.40
N GLU A 13 -0.59 -7.70 6.44
CA GLU A 13 -0.70 -6.94 7.68
C GLU A 13 -2.05 -6.22 7.74
N GLN A 14 -2.63 -6.18 8.95
CA GLN A 14 -3.88 -5.49 9.25
C GLN A 14 -3.65 -4.55 10.44
N PRO A 15 -2.88 -3.46 10.23
CA PRO A 15 -2.65 -2.51 11.29
C PRO A 15 -3.99 -1.90 11.72
N ARG A 16 -4.26 -1.87 13.02
CA ARG A 16 -5.36 -1.10 13.58
C ARG A 16 -4.84 0.30 13.86
N LEU A 17 -5.12 1.22 12.94
CA LEU A 17 -4.68 2.60 13.04
C LEU A 17 -5.78 3.46 13.65
N GLY A 18 -5.44 4.19 14.70
CA GLY A 18 -6.20 5.32 15.20
C GLY A 18 -6.03 6.57 14.33
N PRO A 19 -6.87 7.60 14.50
CA PRO A 19 -6.71 8.87 13.81
C PRO A 19 -5.34 9.50 14.09
N GLY A 20 -4.59 9.83 13.03
CA GLY A 20 -3.26 10.45 13.12
C GLY A 20 -2.11 9.48 13.37
N GLU A 21 -2.39 8.17 13.42
CA GLU A 21 -1.32 7.16 13.48
C GLU A 21 -0.75 6.88 12.10
N ASN A 22 0.57 6.70 12.05
CA ASN A 22 1.28 6.26 10.86
C ASN A 22 1.61 4.77 10.99
N TRP A 23 1.73 4.12 9.84
CA TRP A 23 2.23 2.76 9.75
C TRP A 23 3.26 2.68 8.63
N GLU A 24 4.18 1.75 8.77
CA GLU A 24 5.23 1.48 7.79
C GLU A 24 5.32 -0.04 7.64
N VAL A 25 5.36 -0.51 6.40
CA VAL A 25 5.64 -1.91 6.08
C VAL A 25 6.80 -1.94 5.12
N ASN A 26 7.84 -2.64 5.53
CA ASN A 26 9.02 -2.89 4.71
C ASN A 26 9.05 -4.35 4.33
N LEU A 27 9.43 -4.60 3.09
CA LEU A 27 9.58 -5.94 2.57
C LEU A 27 10.82 -6.02 1.70
N VAL A 28 11.70 -6.95 2.04
CA VAL A 28 12.91 -7.23 1.28
C VAL A 28 12.60 -8.38 0.31
N MET A 29 12.96 -8.19 -0.95
CA MET A 29 12.77 -9.19 -2.01
C MET A 29 14.01 -9.24 -2.90
N GLU A 30 14.23 -10.39 -3.56
CA GLU A 30 15.42 -10.61 -4.40
C GLU A 30 15.33 -9.89 -5.76
N ASP A 31 14.12 -9.77 -6.32
CA ASP A 31 13.88 -9.16 -7.63
C ASP A 31 12.94 -7.94 -7.50
N PRO A 32 13.41 -6.71 -7.79
CA PRO A 32 12.58 -5.51 -7.71
C PRO A 32 11.41 -5.52 -8.71
N GLN A 33 11.47 -6.30 -9.80
CA GLN A 33 10.34 -6.45 -10.73
C GLN A 33 9.10 -7.08 -10.08
N GLN A 34 9.29 -7.75 -8.96
CA GLN A 34 8.21 -8.36 -8.20
C GLN A 34 7.62 -7.44 -7.14
N ALA A 35 8.15 -6.22 -6.99
CA ALA A 35 7.62 -5.25 -6.07
C ALA A 35 6.18 -4.91 -6.45
N GLY A 36 5.31 -4.91 -5.45
CA GLY A 36 3.90 -4.64 -5.63
C GLY A 36 3.12 -4.69 -4.33
N MET A 37 2.51 -3.56 -4.00
CA MET A 37 1.81 -3.37 -2.76
C MET A 37 0.34 -2.97 -3.00
N THR A 38 -0.62 -3.88 -2.85
CA THR A 38 -2.05 -3.54 -2.76
C THR A 38 -2.54 -3.15 -1.35
N VAL A 39 -2.86 -1.88 -1.15
CA VAL A 39 -3.49 -1.30 0.04
C VAL A 39 -5.00 -1.45 -0.03
N ARG A 40 -5.67 -1.78 1.09
CA ARG A 40 -7.13 -1.70 1.18
C ARG A 40 -7.53 -0.85 2.37
N VAL A 41 -8.26 0.24 2.12
CA VAL A 41 -8.64 1.27 3.09
C VAL A 41 -10.12 1.15 3.40
N LEU A 42 -10.45 0.79 4.64
CA LEU A 42 -11.85 0.65 5.02
C LEU A 42 -12.48 2.02 5.29
N PRO A 43 -13.70 2.28 4.77
CA PRO A 43 -14.49 3.45 5.15
C PRO A 43 -14.66 3.56 6.68
N PRO A 44 -14.88 4.77 7.22
CA PRO A 44 -14.98 6.06 6.53
C PRO A 44 -13.61 6.76 6.34
N TYR A 45 -12.52 6.06 6.64
CA TYR A 45 -11.20 6.67 6.74
C TYR A 45 -10.60 6.94 5.36
N GLY A 46 -9.80 8.00 5.29
CA GLY A 46 -8.88 8.27 4.18
C GLY A 46 -7.44 8.07 4.65
N VAL A 47 -6.51 7.94 3.71
CA VAL A 47 -5.09 7.77 4.00
C VAL A 47 -4.23 8.44 2.94
N GLY A 48 -3.12 9.03 3.36
CA GLY A 48 -2.00 9.37 2.48
C GLY A 48 -0.97 8.25 2.53
N LEU A 49 -0.52 7.80 1.37
CA LEU A 49 0.47 6.74 1.23
C LEU A 49 1.71 7.34 0.57
N HIS A 50 2.86 7.09 1.17
CA HIS A 50 4.16 7.28 0.57
C HIS A 50 4.76 5.90 0.37
N CYS A 51 4.99 5.49 -0.88
CA CYS A 51 5.50 4.18 -1.21
C CYS A 51 6.81 4.33 -1.98
N GLU A 52 7.83 3.59 -1.58
CA GLU A 52 9.16 3.62 -2.20
C GLU A 52 9.62 2.20 -2.54
N ILE A 53 10.48 2.08 -3.56
CA ILE A 53 11.27 0.89 -3.84
C ILE A 53 12.73 1.28 -3.68
N GLN A 54 13.45 0.56 -2.84
CA GLN A 54 14.87 0.79 -2.58
C GLN A 54 15.68 -0.42 -3.06
N VAL A 55 16.74 -0.17 -3.84
CA VAL A 55 17.72 -1.18 -4.28
C VAL A 55 19.09 -0.70 -3.81
N ASP A 56 19.79 -1.54 -3.04
CA ASP A 56 21.08 -1.19 -2.42
C ASP A 56 21.04 0.17 -1.68
N ASP A 57 19.99 0.38 -0.87
CA ASP A 57 19.71 1.61 -0.11
C ASP A 57 19.49 2.88 -0.97
N VAL A 58 19.23 2.72 -2.27
CA VAL A 58 18.89 3.81 -3.19
C VAL A 58 17.42 3.71 -3.59
N VAL A 59 16.66 4.79 -3.37
CA VAL A 59 15.28 4.90 -3.87
C VAL A 59 15.30 4.95 -5.40
N VAL A 60 14.81 3.87 -6.03
CA VAL A 60 14.73 3.73 -7.49
C VAL A 60 13.34 4.07 -8.05
N ASP A 61 12.31 3.99 -7.21
CA ASP A 61 10.96 4.42 -7.53
C ASP A 61 10.26 4.96 -6.27
N SER A 62 9.41 5.96 -6.45
CA SER A 62 8.67 6.62 -5.37
C SER A 62 7.31 7.10 -5.86
N GLN A 63 6.28 6.88 -5.05
CA GLN A 63 4.92 7.26 -5.36
C GLN A 63 4.16 7.73 -4.13
N ASP A 64 3.57 8.92 -4.24
CA ASP A 64 2.59 9.43 -3.28
C ASP A 64 1.17 9.19 -3.80
N LEU A 65 0.34 8.54 -2.99
CA LEU A 65 -1.08 8.31 -3.28
C LEU A 65 -1.93 8.88 -2.16
N THR A 66 -3.14 9.32 -2.50
CA THR A 66 -4.15 9.71 -1.51
C THR A 66 -5.45 8.97 -1.79
N VAL A 67 -5.94 8.25 -0.78
CA VAL A 67 -7.29 7.69 -0.78
C VAL A 67 -8.18 8.62 0.03
N PRO A 68 -9.11 9.35 -0.60
CA PRO A 68 -9.97 10.27 0.13
C PRO A 68 -10.94 9.51 1.04
N PRO A 69 -11.33 10.09 2.19
CA PRO A 69 -12.31 9.47 3.07
C PRO A 69 -13.67 9.33 2.37
N ALA A 70 -14.32 8.20 2.59
CA ALA A 70 -15.67 7.93 2.10
C ALA A 70 -16.70 8.51 3.08
N LEU A 71 -17.28 9.67 2.74
CA LEU A 71 -18.29 10.35 3.56
C LEU A 71 -19.72 10.00 3.09
N GLY A 72 -20.62 9.64 4.03
CA GLY A 72 -22.04 9.38 3.79
C GLY A 72 -22.48 7.91 3.93
N ILE A 73 -23.75 7.60 3.61
CA ILE A 73 -24.27 6.22 3.57
C ILE A 73 -23.81 5.57 2.27
N PHE A 74 -22.76 4.75 2.35
CA PHE A 74 -22.17 4.07 1.20
C PHE A 74 -22.95 2.79 0.85
N ASN A 75 -23.56 2.76 -0.34
CA ASN A 75 -24.27 1.59 -0.90
C ASN A 75 -23.65 1.07 -2.22
N GLY A 76 -22.46 1.56 -2.61
CA GLY A 76 -21.77 1.18 -3.86
C GLY A 76 -20.41 0.49 -3.62
N PRO A 77 -19.81 -0.14 -4.65
CA PRO A 77 -18.48 -0.74 -4.55
C PRO A 77 -17.46 0.38 -4.24
N VAL A 78 -16.82 0.30 -3.08
CA VAL A 78 -15.77 1.25 -2.70
C VAL A 78 -14.53 0.86 -3.50
N ASN A 79 -13.98 1.78 -4.29
CA ASN A 79 -12.61 1.67 -4.81
C ASN A 79 -11.63 1.91 -3.64
N ASP A 80 -11.71 1.02 -2.64
CA ASP A 80 -10.95 1.05 -1.40
C ASP A 80 -9.55 0.50 -1.56
N THR A 81 -9.26 -0.02 -2.76
CA THR A 81 -8.06 -0.77 -3.04
C THR A 81 -7.17 0.04 -3.98
N VAL A 82 -5.95 0.33 -3.56
CA VAL A 82 -4.94 1.02 -4.37
C VAL A 82 -3.67 0.19 -4.44
N THR A 83 -3.02 0.20 -5.60
CA THR A 83 -1.72 -0.44 -5.80
C THR A 83 -0.64 0.63 -5.73
N CYS A 84 0.40 0.40 -4.94
CA CYS A 84 1.58 1.24 -4.84
C CYS A 84 2.85 0.39 -4.84
N GLY A 85 4.02 1.03 -4.90
CA GLY A 85 5.32 0.35 -4.84
C GLY A 85 5.47 -0.73 -5.91
N HIS A 86 5.01 -0.44 -7.13
CA HIS A 86 5.15 -1.33 -8.28
C HIS A 86 6.25 -0.79 -9.18
N PHE A 87 7.24 -1.63 -9.49
CA PHE A 87 8.37 -1.23 -10.32
C PHE A 87 7.91 -0.98 -11.76
N ASN A 88 7.68 0.30 -12.11
CA ASN A 88 7.39 0.72 -13.46
C ASN A 88 8.73 1.02 -14.17
N SER A 89 9.29 -0.01 -14.83
CA SER A 89 10.47 0.12 -15.67
C SER A 89 10.31 1.12 -16.82
#